data_AF-A0A3B8IL17-F1
#
_entry.id   AF-A0A3B8IL17-F1
#
_cell.length_a   1.000
_cell.length_b   1.000
_cell.length_c   1.000
_cell.angle_alpha   90.00
_cell.angle_beta   90.00
_cell.angle_gamma   90.00
#
_symmetry.space_group_name_H-M   'P 1'
#
loop_
_entity.id
_entity.type
_entity.pdbx_description
1 polymer ?
#
loop_
_entity_poly.entity_id
_entity_poly.type
_entity_poly.pdbx_seq_one_letter_code
_entity_poly.pdbx_strand_id
1 'polypeptide(L)'
;MKAHVASLINAFLLISMSLWGYLASEDPSFTALIPTIIGTVLVILNKGVKNENKIAAHVAVLLTLLILFGLGKPLTGALGREDNMAVVRVVIMMVSTVVAMVFFVRSFIEARKRRAAS
;
A
#
# COMPACT_ATOMS: atom_id res chain seq x y z
N MET A 1 -9.09 -12.28 6.63
CA MET A 1 -7.82 -11.65 7.07
C MET A 1 -8.12 -10.38 7.85
N LYS A 2 -7.34 -10.04 8.88
CA LYS A 2 -7.48 -8.78 9.64
C LYS A 2 -6.81 -7.62 8.89
N ALA A 3 -7.25 -6.39 9.09
CA ALA A 3 -6.69 -5.20 8.41
C ALA A 3 -5.18 -5.05 8.56
N HIS A 4 -4.62 -5.29 9.75
CA HIS A 4 -3.16 -5.21 9.98
C HIS A 4 -2.37 -6.24 9.14
N VAL A 5 -2.91 -7.44 8.94
CA VAL A 5 -2.24 -8.45 8.10
C VAL A 5 -2.29 -8.04 6.63
N ALA A 6 -3.43 -7.55 6.16
CA ALA A 6 -3.58 -7.03 4.80
C ALA A 6 -2.64 -5.85 4.53
N SER A 7 -2.59 -4.90 5.47
CA SER A 7 -1.69 -3.74 5.44
C SER A 7 -0.23 -4.17 5.40
N LEU A 8 0.16 -5.19 6.17
CA LEU A 8 1.53 -5.67 6.20
C LEU A 8 1.94 -6.32 4.87
N ILE A 9 1.09 -7.17 4.30
CA ILE A 9 1.33 -7.78 2.99
C ILE A 9 1.49 -6.69 1.92
N ASN A 10 0.58 -5.71 1.90
CA ASN A 10 0.67 -4.57 0.99
C ASN A 10 1.98 -3.79 1.18
N ALA A 11 2.34 -3.48 2.43
CA ALA A 11 3.58 -2.78 2.73
C ALA A 11 4.83 -3.53 2.23
N PHE A 12 4.89 -4.85 2.41
CA PHE A 12 5.99 -5.68 1.90
C PHE A 12 6.05 -5.69 0.37
N LEU A 13 4.90 -5.75 -0.31
CA LEU A 13 4.86 -5.69 -1.77
C LEU A 13 5.30 -4.33 -2.29
N LEU A 14 4.83 -3.24 -1.67
CA LEU A 14 5.26 -1.89 -2.00
C LEU A 14 6.77 -1.74 -1.84
N ILE A 15 7.35 -2.17 -0.72
CA ILE A 15 8.80 -2.10 -0.46
C ILE A 15 9.58 -2.96 -1.47
N SER A 16 9.26 -4.25 -1.59
CA SER A 16 10.06 -5.17 -2.39
C SER A 16 10.00 -4.86 -3.88
N MET A 17 8.82 -4.57 -4.43
CA MET A 17 8.64 -4.29 -5.86
C MET A 17 9.23 -2.95 -6.28
N SER A 18 9.13 -1.91 -5.42
CA SER A 18 9.73 -0.60 -5.71
C SER A 18 11.25 -0.63 -5.62
N LEU A 19 11.82 -1.28 -4.60
CA LEU A 19 13.27 -1.46 -4.48
C LEU A 19 13.81 -2.27 -5.66
N TRP A 20 13.15 -3.38 -6.02
CA TRP A 20 13.54 -4.14 -7.19
C TRP A 20 13.45 -3.31 -8.47
N GLY A 21 12.36 -2.57 -8.66
CA GLY A 21 12.20 -1.66 -9.80
C GLY A 21 13.29 -0.61 -9.90
N TYR A 22 13.69 -0.03 -8.77
CA TYR A 22 14.76 0.96 -8.69
C TYR A 22 16.14 0.35 -9.00
N LEU A 23 16.49 -0.77 -8.36
CA LEU A 23 17.80 -1.41 -8.50
C LEU A 23 18.02 -2.07 -9.86
N ALA A 24 16.94 -2.47 -10.55
CA ALA A 24 17.02 -3.09 -11.87
C ALA A 24 16.96 -2.07 -13.03
N SER A 25 16.79 -0.77 -12.74
CA SER A 25 16.73 0.29 -13.76
C SER A 25 18.13 0.80 -14.10
N GLU A 26 18.43 0.95 -15.38
CA GLU A 26 19.68 1.56 -15.84
C GLU A 26 19.75 3.06 -15.51
N ASP A 27 18.60 3.75 -15.50
CA ASP A 27 18.46 5.15 -15.09
C ASP A 27 17.38 5.29 -13.99
N PRO A 28 17.72 5.06 -12.72
CA PRO A 28 16.76 5.01 -11.64
C PRO A 28 16.34 6.40 -11.13
N SER A 29 15.03 6.68 -11.14
CA SER A 29 14.49 7.89 -10.51
C SER A 29 14.30 7.72 -9.01
N PHE A 30 14.74 8.69 -8.21
CA PHE A 30 14.44 8.75 -6.77
C PHE A 30 12.93 8.72 -6.46
N THR A 31 12.10 9.22 -7.36
CA THR A 31 10.64 9.18 -7.19
C THR A 31 10.07 7.75 -7.19
N ALA A 32 10.80 6.78 -7.77
CA ALA A 32 10.40 5.37 -7.73
C ALA A 32 10.49 4.75 -6.32
N LEU A 33 11.14 5.42 -5.36
CA LEU A 33 11.24 5.00 -3.96
C LEU A 33 10.07 5.48 -3.08
N ILE A 34 9.16 6.31 -3.59
CA ILE A 34 7.97 6.76 -2.86
C ILE A 34 7.14 5.56 -2.32
N PRO A 35 6.85 4.50 -3.12
CA PRO A 35 6.18 3.31 -2.60
C PRO A 35 6.98 2.60 -1.50
N THR A 36 8.32 2.60 -1.59
CA THR A 36 9.18 2.05 -0.52
C THR A 36 8.96 2.80 0.78
N ILE A 37 9.04 4.13 0.76
CA ILE A 37 8.88 4.98 1.93
C ILE A 37 7.48 4.77 2.55
N ILE A 38 6.42 4.79 1.74
CA ILE A 38 5.06 4.58 2.23
C ILE A 38 4.92 3.17 2.81
N GLY A 39 5.45 2.14 2.15
CA GLY A 39 5.47 0.79 2.68
C GLY A 39 6.17 0.71 4.03
N THR A 40 7.33 1.34 4.20
CA THR A 40 8.04 1.39 5.49
C THR A 40 7.20 2.05 6.59
N VAL A 41 6.54 3.17 6.29
CA VAL A 41 5.64 3.84 7.26
C VAL A 41 4.46 2.92 7.62
N LEU A 42 3.88 2.20 6.66
CA LEU A 42 2.81 1.24 6.91
C LEU A 42 3.27 0.08 7.82
N VAL A 43 4.51 -0.41 7.67
CA VAL A 43 5.10 -1.41 8.60
C VAL A 43 5.17 -0.85 10.02
N ILE A 44 5.64 0.39 10.19
CA ILE A 44 5.74 1.04 11.51
C ILE A 44 4.35 1.19 12.16
N LEU A 45 3.35 1.63 11.39
CA LEU A 45 1.99 1.81 11.87
C LEU A 45 1.26 0.49 12.15
N ASN A 46 1.75 -0.64 11.62
CA ASN A 46 1.06 -1.92 11.67
C ASN A 46 0.76 -2.41 13.10
N LYS A 47 1.67 -2.17 14.05
CA LYS A 47 1.44 -2.49 15.47
C LYS A 47 0.27 -1.68 16.04
N GLY A 48 0.16 -0.41 15.66
CA GLY A 48 -0.97 0.45 16.03
C GLY A 48 -2.28 -0.03 15.43
N VAL A 49 -2.28 -0.41 14.15
CA VAL A 49 -3.46 -0.99 13.46
C VAL A 49 -3.90 -2.30 14.15
N LYS A 50 -2.95 -3.17 14.51
CA LYS A 50 -3.23 -4.43 15.23
C LYS A 50 -3.87 -4.20 16.60
N ASN A 51 -3.47 -3.14 17.29
CA ASN A 51 -3.98 -2.76 18.61
C ASN A 51 -5.23 -1.87 18.56
N GLU A 52 -5.88 -1.77 17.40
CA GLU A 52 -7.07 -0.93 17.17
C GLU A 52 -6.88 0.56 17.57
N ASN A 53 -5.64 1.06 17.52
CA ASN A 53 -5.37 2.46 17.76
C ASN A 53 -6.01 3.30 16.65
N LYS A 54 -6.98 4.15 17.02
CA LYS A 54 -7.78 4.94 16.08
C LYS A 54 -6.92 5.80 15.16
N ILE A 55 -5.91 6.49 15.71
CA ILE A 55 -5.05 7.40 14.94
C ILE A 55 -4.22 6.58 13.95
N ALA A 56 -3.52 5.54 14.42
CA ALA A 56 -2.69 4.70 13.56
C ALA A 56 -3.50 4.08 12.40
N ALA A 57 -4.73 3.62 12.67
CA ALA A 57 -5.59 3.06 11.63
C ALA A 57 -6.05 4.09 10.59
N HIS A 58 -6.38 5.32 11.00
CA HIS A 58 -6.76 6.39 10.05
C HIS A 58 -5.55 6.87 9.23
N VAL A 59 -4.38 7.00 9.85
CA VAL A 59 -3.15 7.36 9.11
C VAL A 59 -2.79 6.25 8.11
N ALA A 60 -2.85 4.99 8.51
CA ALA A 60 -2.52 3.86 7.63
C ALA A 60 -3.48 3.76 6.42
N VAL A 61 -4.80 3.91 6.63
CA VAL A 61 -5.75 3.88 5.50
C VAL A 61 -5.58 5.09 4.58
N LEU A 62 -5.28 6.28 5.11
CA LEU A 62 -5.01 7.47 4.29
C LEU A 62 -3.77 7.28 3.43
N LEU A 63 -2.67 6.78 4.00
CA LEU A 63 -1.46 6.47 3.23
C LEU A 63 -1.71 5.41 2.16
N THR A 64 -2.52 4.38 2.49
CA THR A 64 -2.94 3.34 1.54
C THR A 64 -3.74 3.94 0.38
N LEU A 65 -4.62 4.91 0.65
CA LEU A 65 -5.39 5.61 -0.39
C LEU A 65 -4.48 6.48 -1.26
N LEU A 66 -3.57 7.24 -0.64
CA LEU A 66 -2.65 8.13 -1.34
C LEU A 66 -1.74 7.37 -2.29
N ILE A 67 -1.17 6.23 -1.85
CA ILE A 67 -0.30 5.44 -2.73
C ILE A 67 -1.08 4.77 -3.87
N LEU A 68 -2.35 4.39 -3.65
CA LEU A 68 -3.17 3.84 -4.72
C LEU A 68 -3.28 4.81 -5.91
N PHE A 69 -3.56 6.08 -5.63
CA PHE A 69 -3.58 7.12 -6.67
C PHE A 69 -2.18 7.48 -7.17
N GLY A 70 -1.19 7.50 -6.26
CA GLY A 70 0.21 7.77 -6.59
C GLY A 70 0.80 6.78 -7.58
N LEU A 71 0.38 5.50 -7.54
CA LEU A 71 0.79 4.46 -8.47
C LEU A 71 0.27 4.65 -9.91
N GLY A 72 -0.65 5.59 -10.15
CA GLY A 72 -1.11 5.93 -11.50
C GLY A 72 0.01 6.48 -12.39
N LYS A 73 0.88 7.34 -11.85
CA LYS A 73 2.03 7.91 -12.59
C LYS A 73 3.06 6.86 -13.03
N PRO A 74 3.55 5.96 -12.17
CA PRO A 74 4.47 4.92 -12.61
C PRO A 74 3.80 3.93 -13.57
N LEU A 75 2.49 3.68 -13.46
CA LEU A 75 1.77 2.83 -14.42
C LEU A 75 1.76 3.46 -15.82
N THR A 76 1.33 4.73 -15.93
CA THR A 76 1.28 5.41 -17.24
C THR A 76 2.67 5.60 -17.82
N GLY A 77 3.67 5.88 -16.99
CA GLY A 77 5.06 5.93 -17.41
C GLY A 77 5.57 4.59 -17.95
N ALA A 78 5.26 3.48 -17.28
CA ALA A 78 5.65 2.14 -17.73
C ALA A 78 5.00 1.76 -19.06
N LEU A 79 3.70 2.05 -19.22
CA LEU A 79 2.98 1.83 -20.48
C LEU A 79 3.56 2.67 -21.63
N GLY A 80 3.88 3.94 -21.38
CA GLY A 80 4.47 4.81 -22.41
C GLY A 80 5.88 4.41 -22.86
N ARG A 81 6.60 3.62 -22.05
CA ARG A 81 7.90 3.02 -22.40
C ARG A 81 7.80 1.59 -22.91
N GLU A 82 6.59 1.05 -23.03
CA GLU A 82 6.33 -0.36 -23.37
C GLU A 82 7.08 -1.37 -22.45
N ASP A 83 7.34 -0.97 -21.20
CA ASP A 83 8.04 -1.81 -20.22
C ASP A 83 7.03 -2.72 -19.50
N ASN A 84 6.77 -3.88 -20.10
CA ASN A 84 5.85 -4.89 -19.58
C ASN A 84 6.21 -5.32 -18.15
N MET A 85 7.50 -5.39 -17.80
CA MET A 85 7.93 -5.80 -16.47
C MET A 85 7.63 -4.73 -15.41
N ALA A 86 7.84 -3.45 -15.73
CA ALA A 86 7.39 -2.35 -14.87
C ALA A 86 5.87 -2.32 -14.73
N VAL A 87 5.12 -2.52 -15.81
CA VAL A 87 3.64 -2.58 -15.77
C VAL A 87 3.17 -3.65 -14.79
N VAL A 88 3.67 -4.89 -14.92
CA VAL A 88 3.29 -6.00 -14.04
C VAL A 88 3.59 -5.69 -12.58
N ARG A 89 4.78 -5.16 -12.27
CA ARG A 89 5.16 -4.77 -10.90
C ARG A 89 4.21 -3.72 -10.32
N VAL A 90 3.88 -2.69 -11.10
CA VAL A 90 2.96 -1.62 -10.65
C VAL A 90 1.54 -2.16 -10.45
N VAL A 91 1.05 -3.00 -11.35
CA VAL A 91 -0.28 -3.63 -11.23
C VAL A 91 -0.36 -4.50 -9.98
N ILE A 92 0.66 -5.29 -9.66
CA ILE A 92 0.72 -6.09 -8.42
C ILE A 92 0.63 -5.19 -7.18
N MET A 93 1.39 -4.09 -7.16
CA MET A 93 1.32 -3.11 -6.08
C MET A 93 -0.09 -2.48 -5.96
N MET A 94 -0.72 -2.12 -7.08
CA MET A 94 -2.08 -1.56 -7.07
C MET A 94 -3.12 -2.55 -6.57
N VAL A 95 -3.10 -3.79 -7.06
CA VAL A 95 -4.05 -4.84 -6.64
C VAL A 95 -3.92 -5.10 -5.14
N SER A 96 -2.70 -5.27 -4.64
CA SER A 96 -2.48 -5.47 -3.19
C SER A 96 -2.91 -4.26 -2.35
N THR A 97 -2.72 -3.04 -2.86
CA THR A 97 -3.16 -1.80 -2.21
C THR A 97 -4.70 -1.73 -2.15
N VAL A 98 -5.40 -2.08 -3.22
CA VAL A 98 -6.87 -2.16 -3.24
C VAL A 98 -7.37 -3.21 -2.25
N VAL A 99 -6.74 -4.39 -2.20
CA VAL A 99 -7.09 -5.44 -1.24
C VAL A 99 -6.92 -4.93 0.20
N ALA A 100 -5.80 -4.28 0.53
CA ALA A 100 -5.59 -3.69 1.85
C ALA A 100 -6.65 -2.63 2.19
N MET A 101 -7.00 -1.77 1.24
CA MET A 101 -8.07 -0.77 1.39
C MET A 101 -9.42 -1.42 1.76
N VAL A 102 -9.82 -2.47 1.05
CA VAL A 102 -11.06 -3.21 1.34
C VAL A 102 -11.05 -3.75 2.78
N PHE A 103 -9.92 -4.30 3.24
CA PHE A 103 -9.80 -4.79 4.62
C PHE A 103 -9.82 -3.68 5.67
N PHE A 104 -9.27 -2.49 5.40
CA PHE A 104 -9.42 -1.34 6.28
C PHE A 104 -10.88 -0.91 6.41
N VAL A 105 -11.60 -0.77 5.30
CA VAL A 105 -13.02 -0.39 5.31
C VAL A 105 -13.86 -1.41 6.08
N ARG A 106 -13.64 -2.72 5.83
CA ARG A 106 -14.31 -3.80 6.58
C ARG A 106 -14.03 -3.70 8.08
N SER A 107 -12.78 -3.46 8.47
CA SER A 107 -12.41 -3.30 9.89
C SER A 107 -13.12 -2.13 10.57
N PHE A 108 -13.33 -1.01 9.88
CA PHE A 108 -14.07 0.13 10.44
C PHE A 108 -15.56 -0.17 10.59
N ILE A 109 -16.16 -0.85 9.61
CA ILE A 109 -17.56 -1.29 9.68
C ILE A 109 -17.76 -2.25 10.85
N GLU A 110 -16.85 -3.22 11.03
CA GLU A 110 -16.89 -4.16 12.16
C GLU A 110 -16.77 -3.43 13.50
N ALA A 111 -15.85 -2.48 13.65
CA ALA A 111 -15.71 -1.69 14.87
C ALA A 111 -16.98 -0.87 15.18
N ARG A 112 -17.63 -0.31 14.16
CA ARG A 112 -18.93 0.38 14.32
C ARG A 112 -20.02 -0.58 14.79
N LYS A 113 -20.12 -1.76 14.18
CA LYS A 113 -21.11 -2.77 14.56
C LYS A 113 -20.92 -3.23 16.01
N ARG A 114 -19.68 -3.46 16.46
CA ARG A 114 -19.39 -3.83 17.86
C ARG A 114 -19.87 -2.78 18.86
N ARG A 115 -19.67 -1.49 18.56
CA ARG A 115 -20.13 -0.38 19.43
C ARG A 115 -21.64 -0.22 19.48
N ALA A 116 -22.36 -0.67 18.45
CA ALA A 116 -23.82 -0.62 18.41
C ALA A 116 -24.48 -1.81 19.12
N ALA A 117 -23.71 -2.88 19.37
CA ALA A 117 -24.16 -4.10 20.06
C ALA A 117 -23.76 -4.16 21.54
N SER A 118 -23.01 -3.15 22.02
CA SER A 118 -22.56 -2.94 23.40
C SER A 118 -23.36 -1.83 24.05
#